data_AF-A0A150I0Q6-F1
#
_entry.id   AF-A0A150I0Q6-F1
#
_cell.length_a   1.000
_cell.length_b   1.000
_cell.length_c   1.000
_cell.angle_alpha   90.00
_cell.angle_beta   90.00
_cell.angle_gamma   90.00
#
_symmetry.space_group_name_H-M   'P 1'
#
loop_
_entity.id
_entity.type
_entity.pdbx_description
1 polymer ?
#
loop_
_entity_poly.entity_id
_entity_poly.type
_entity_poly.pdbx_seq_one_letter_code
_entity_poly.pdbx_strand_id
1 'polypeptide(L)'
;MNTELIPYVPIAPRVQSKHSELVGICVLFFEIIDRSVYLSVKINHVRTKGFLGICPDQINDLARELNLKTLDINELKNAFENLIYPQFMGEKSIKSPIWNNQEVTVWEFQLNQIDRLDEMKTTYADASLNIDSSLGTLRVWRKSLEASTGNKDVIYNNNDLIYLLQDLEQKLAVVQQYVEDTE
;
A
#
# COMPACT_ATOMS: atom_id res chain seq x y z
N MET A 1 10.46 -1.58 29.18
CA MET A 1 9.64 -2.60 28.48
C MET A 1 8.69 -1.85 27.57
N ASN A 2 9.06 -1.66 26.31
CA ASN A 2 8.19 -1.16 25.26
C ASN A 2 8.67 -1.83 23.98
N THR A 3 8.00 -2.90 23.61
CA THR A 3 8.02 -3.44 22.26
C THR A 3 6.56 -3.57 21.92
N GLU A 4 6.00 -2.49 21.37
CA GLU A 4 4.74 -2.56 20.62
C GLU A 4 4.90 -3.72 19.65
N LEU A 5 4.30 -4.87 19.98
CA LEU A 5 4.16 -5.99 19.08
C LEU A 5 3.31 -5.47 17.94
N ILE A 6 3.94 -5.05 16.84
CA ILE A 6 3.22 -4.78 15.61
C ILE A 6 2.45 -6.08 15.33
N PRO A 7 1.11 -6.04 15.38
CA PRO A 7 0.33 -7.25 15.21
C PRO A 7 0.62 -7.79 13.82
N TYR A 8 0.96 -9.07 13.74
CA TYR A 8 1.11 -9.74 12.47
C TYR A 8 -0.19 -9.61 11.68
N VAL A 9 -0.09 -9.12 10.44
CA VAL A 9 -1.23 -8.99 9.54
C VAL A 9 -1.23 -10.18 8.58
N PRO A 10 -2.27 -11.04 8.58
CA PRO A 10 -2.37 -12.19 7.68
C PRO A 10 -2.23 -11.81 6.21
N ILE A 11 -1.44 -12.56 5.45
CA ILE A 11 -1.14 -12.28 4.05
C ILE A 11 -2.15 -12.98 3.14
N ALA A 12 -2.59 -14.20 3.48
CA ALA A 12 -3.46 -15.02 2.64
C ALA A 12 -4.73 -14.30 2.13
N PRO A 13 -5.46 -13.52 2.97
CA PRO A 13 -6.66 -12.81 2.51
C PRO A 13 -6.40 -11.68 1.51
N ARG A 14 -5.13 -11.26 1.39
CA ARG A 14 -4.70 -10.11 0.59
C ARG A 14 -3.99 -10.53 -0.70
N VAL A 15 -3.76 -11.83 -0.90
CA VAL A 15 -3.07 -12.36 -2.07
C VAL A 15 -3.79 -11.93 -3.35
N GLN A 16 -3.03 -11.40 -4.29
CA GLN A 16 -3.52 -11.00 -5.60
C GLN A 16 -2.58 -11.55 -6.67
N SER A 17 -3.14 -12.11 -7.73
CA SER A 17 -2.40 -12.60 -8.89
C SER A 17 -3.04 -12.06 -10.16
N LYS A 18 -2.23 -11.97 -11.22
CA LYS A 18 -2.71 -11.67 -12.58
C LYS A 18 -3.64 -12.76 -13.13
N HIS A 19 -3.48 -13.99 -12.64
CA HIS A 19 -4.19 -15.19 -13.07
C HIS A 19 -5.04 -15.73 -11.93
N SER A 20 -6.36 -15.77 -12.10
CA SER A 20 -7.30 -16.16 -11.04
C SER A 20 -7.17 -17.64 -10.67
N GLU A 21 -6.79 -18.48 -11.63
CA GLU A 21 -6.54 -19.91 -11.46
C GLU A 21 -5.35 -20.22 -10.55
N LEU A 22 -4.34 -19.33 -10.51
CA LEU A 22 -3.14 -19.48 -9.68
C LEU A 22 -3.30 -18.86 -8.28
N VAL A 23 -4.38 -18.11 -8.03
CA VAL A 23 -4.61 -17.49 -6.70
C VAL A 23 -4.77 -18.55 -5.62
N GLY A 24 -5.47 -19.65 -5.90
CA GLY A 24 -5.79 -20.67 -4.88
C GLY A 24 -4.54 -21.29 -4.24
N ILE A 25 -3.55 -21.65 -5.06
CA ILE A 25 -2.29 -22.26 -4.56
C ILE A 25 -1.46 -21.25 -3.76
N CYS A 26 -1.41 -19.99 -4.21
CA CYS A 26 -0.73 -18.92 -3.49
C CYS A 26 -1.42 -18.58 -2.16
N VAL A 27 -2.75 -18.56 -2.12
CA VAL A 27 -3.53 -18.35 -0.89
C VAL A 27 -3.24 -19.46 0.12
N LEU A 28 -3.25 -20.72 -0.31
CA LEU A 28 -2.93 -21.85 0.57
C LEU A 28 -1.50 -21.77 1.11
N PHE A 29 -0.53 -21.38 0.27
CA PHE A 29 0.84 -21.11 0.72
C PHE A 29 0.88 -20.06 1.83
N PHE A 30 0.27 -18.89 1.61
CA PHE A 30 0.27 -17.84 2.63
C PHE A 30 -0.58 -18.21 3.85
N GLU A 31 -1.58 -19.09 3.73
CA GLU A 31 -2.34 -19.61 4.88
C GLU A 31 -1.46 -20.47 5.80
N ILE A 32 -0.59 -21.32 5.21
CA ILE A 32 0.40 -22.09 5.97
C ILE A 32 1.32 -21.15 6.74
N ILE A 33 1.80 -20.08 6.08
CA ILE A 33 2.66 -19.07 6.69
C ILE A 33 1.93 -18.34 7.82
N ASP A 34 0.73 -17.83 7.54
CA ASP A 34 -0.07 -17.06 8.50
C ASP A 34 -0.30 -17.87 9.78
N ARG A 35 -0.75 -19.13 9.65
CA ARG A 35 -0.98 -20.02 10.80
C ARG A 35 0.29 -20.36 11.56
N SER A 36 1.39 -20.61 10.85
CA SER A 36 2.69 -20.89 11.48
C SER A 36 3.17 -19.70 12.31
N VAL A 37 3.00 -18.46 11.80
CA VAL A 37 3.34 -17.25 12.56
C VAL A 37 2.44 -17.09 13.79
N TYR A 38 1.13 -17.36 13.67
CA TYR A 38 0.22 -17.36 14.82
C TYR A 38 0.63 -18.36 15.91
N LEU A 39 1.18 -19.51 15.54
CA LEU A 39 1.73 -20.51 16.45
C LEU A 39 3.16 -20.16 16.95
N SER A 40 3.65 -18.96 16.66
CA SER A 40 5.00 -18.50 17.03
C SER A 40 6.14 -19.33 16.44
N VAL A 41 5.91 -20.03 15.33
CA VAL A 41 6.96 -20.77 14.62
C VAL A 41 7.82 -19.77 13.84
N LYS A 42 9.14 -19.83 14.04
CA LYS A 42 10.10 -18.96 13.33
C LYS A 42 10.37 -19.50 11.93
N ILE A 43 9.50 -19.17 11.00
CA ILE A 43 9.53 -19.69 9.61
C ILE A 43 9.90 -18.62 8.58
N ASN A 44 9.90 -17.36 8.99
CA ASN A 44 10.05 -16.22 8.10
C ASN A 44 11.06 -15.21 8.65
N HIS A 45 11.84 -14.62 7.75
CA HIS A 45 12.77 -13.55 8.09
C HIS A 45 12.26 -12.22 7.52
N VAL A 46 11.89 -11.30 8.41
CA VAL A 46 11.46 -9.95 8.03
C VAL A 46 12.66 -9.01 8.09
N ARG A 47 12.93 -8.30 6.99
CA ARG A 47 13.95 -7.24 6.93
C ARG A 47 13.33 -5.87 7.17
N THR A 48 14.17 -4.89 7.52
CA THR A 48 13.80 -3.50 7.84
C THR A 48 13.05 -2.73 6.74
N LYS A 49 12.88 -3.30 5.54
CA LYS A 49 12.20 -2.68 4.39
C LYS A 49 10.95 -3.44 3.91
N GLY A 50 10.29 -4.20 4.79
CA GLY A 50 9.07 -4.92 4.41
C GLY A 50 9.31 -6.14 3.49
N PHE A 51 10.55 -6.63 3.42
CA PHE A 51 10.84 -7.89 2.73
C PHE A 51 10.64 -9.06 3.68
N LEU A 52 10.01 -10.11 3.14
CA LEU A 52 9.72 -11.36 3.80
C LEU A 52 10.50 -12.48 3.09
N GLY A 53 11.45 -13.09 3.78
CA GLY A 53 12.17 -14.26 3.30
C GLY A 53 11.57 -15.55 3.87
N ILE A 54 11.20 -16.49 3.00
CA ILE A 54 10.62 -17.78 3.37
C ILE A 54 11.47 -18.92 2.81
N CYS A 55 11.85 -19.88 3.66
CA CYS A 55 12.59 -21.06 3.22
C CYS A 55 11.62 -22.09 2.60
N PRO A 56 11.79 -22.47 1.32
CA PRO A 56 10.86 -23.38 0.65
C PRO A 56 10.86 -24.80 1.25
N ASP A 57 12.01 -25.25 1.75
CA ASP A 57 12.18 -26.62 2.27
C ASP A 57 11.27 -26.93 3.45
N GLN A 58 10.89 -25.90 4.22
CA GLN A 58 10.10 -26.06 5.45
C GLN A 58 8.58 -26.08 5.19
N ILE A 59 8.13 -25.67 4.00
CA ILE A 59 6.71 -25.39 3.74
C ILE A 59 5.84 -26.62 3.86
N ASN A 60 6.25 -27.73 3.24
CA ASN A 60 5.47 -28.96 3.26
C ASN A 60 5.56 -29.70 4.60
N ASP A 61 6.63 -29.48 5.38
CA ASP A 61 6.71 -29.96 6.75
C ASP A 61 5.69 -29.21 7.63
N LEU A 62 5.65 -27.88 7.52
CA LEU A 62 4.68 -27.03 8.23
C LEU A 62 3.24 -27.35 7.82
N ALA A 63 2.98 -27.56 6.54
CA ALA A 63 1.67 -27.96 6.05
C ALA A 63 1.19 -29.25 6.72
N ARG A 64 2.07 -30.24 6.86
CA ARG A 64 1.77 -31.51 7.56
C ARG A 64 1.49 -31.29 9.04
N GLU A 65 2.30 -30.50 9.74
CA GLU A 65 2.08 -30.19 11.15
C GLU A 65 0.75 -29.46 11.40
N LEU A 66 0.34 -28.60 10.47
CA LEU A 66 -0.91 -27.84 10.52
C LEU A 66 -2.13 -28.62 10.00
N ASN A 67 -1.97 -29.88 9.59
CA ASN A 67 -3.00 -30.68 8.91
C ASN A 67 -3.60 -29.99 7.67
N LEU A 68 -2.76 -29.26 6.93
CA LEU A 68 -3.09 -28.61 5.67
C LEU A 68 -2.61 -29.45 4.47
N LYS A 69 -3.17 -29.14 3.29
CA LYS A 69 -2.76 -29.80 2.03
C LYS A 69 -1.33 -29.37 1.67
N THR A 70 -0.49 -30.34 1.34
CA THR A 70 0.86 -30.10 0.81
C THR A 70 0.81 -29.48 -0.57
N LEU A 71 1.82 -28.68 -0.90
CA LEU A 71 1.92 -27.93 -2.14
C LEU A 71 2.94 -28.57 -3.08
N ASP A 72 2.64 -28.55 -4.38
CA ASP A 72 3.66 -28.79 -5.40
C ASP A 72 4.52 -27.54 -5.53
N ILE A 73 5.80 -27.68 -5.18
CA ILE A 73 6.77 -26.59 -5.15
C ILE A 73 7.03 -26.02 -6.55
N ASN A 74 6.96 -26.85 -7.59
CA ASN A 74 7.19 -26.40 -8.96
C ASN A 74 6.01 -25.57 -9.48
N GLU A 75 4.79 -26.03 -9.21
CA GLU A 75 3.57 -25.29 -9.54
C GLU A 75 3.51 -23.96 -8.77
N LEU A 76 3.86 -24.00 -7.49
CA LEU A 76 3.89 -22.83 -6.61
C LEU A 76 4.91 -21.78 -7.09
N LYS A 77 6.10 -22.20 -7.53
CA LYS A 77 7.12 -21.29 -8.06
C LYS A 77 6.64 -20.58 -9.33
N ASN A 78 5.99 -21.29 -10.25
CA ASN A 78 5.37 -20.69 -11.44
C ASN A 78 4.23 -19.72 -11.07
N ALA A 79 3.47 -20.05 -10.02
CA ALA A 79 2.41 -19.19 -9.53
C ALA A 79 2.93 -17.85 -8.97
N PHE A 80 4.10 -17.86 -8.33
CA PHE A 80 4.71 -16.66 -7.75
C PHE A 80 5.12 -15.61 -8.77
N GLU A 81 5.55 -16.01 -9.97
CA GLU A 81 5.89 -15.05 -11.04
C GLU A 81 4.71 -14.16 -11.45
N ASN A 82 3.49 -14.64 -11.17
CA ASN A 82 2.24 -13.97 -11.49
C ASN A 82 1.61 -13.24 -10.30
N LEU A 83 2.27 -13.19 -9.14
CA LEU A 83 1.77 -12.46 -7.98
C LEU A 83 1.86 -10.95 -8.20
N ILE A 84 0.73 -10.27 -7.96
CA ILE A 84 0.64 -8.82 -7.81
C ILE A 84 0.94 -8.46 -6.35
N TYR A 85 0.38 -9.21 -5.41
CA TYR A 85 0.63 -9.05 -3.98
C TYR A 85 0.62 -10.40 -3.24
N PRO A 86 1.56 -10.64 -2.31
CA PRO A 86 2.82 -9.90 -2.15
C PRO A 86 3.73 -10.12 -3.37
N GLN A 87 4.54 -9.12 -3.73
CA GLN A 87 5.34 -9.19 -4.95
C GLN A 87 6.52 -10.15 -4.77
N PHE A 88 6.65 -11.13 -5.66
CA PHE A 88 7.77 -12.06 -5.63
C PHE A 88 9.03 -11.43 -6.22
N MET A 89 10.12 -11.44 -5.45
CA MET A 89 11.41 -10.83 -5.81
C MET A 89 12.45 -11.87 -6.24
N GLY A 90 12.08 -13.14 -6.28
CA GLY A 90 12.94 -14.26 -6.63
C GLY A 90 13.59 -14.95 -5.44
N GLU A 91 14.57 -15.79 -5.73
CA GLU A 91 15.32 -16.57 -4.74
C GLU A 91 16.59 -15.81 -4.33
N LYS A 92 16.87 -15.75 -3.03
CA LYS A 92 18.09 -15.12 -2.50
C LYS A 92 18.69 -15.97 -1.39
N SER A 93 20.02 -16.02 -1.36
CA SER A 93 20.76 -16.58 -0.24
C SER A 93 20.87 -15.56 0.88
N ILE A 94 20.39 -15.90 2.07
CA ILE A 94 20.45 -15.02 3.24
C ILE A 94 21.02 -15.76 4.46
N LYS A 95 21.61 -14.99 5.37
CA LYS A 95 22.01 -15.45 6.70
C LYS A 95 21.09 -14.80 7.72
N SER A 96 20.51 -15.60 8.61
CA SER A 96 19.57 -15.12 9.63
C SER A 96 19.74 -15.90 10.94
N PRO A 97 19.53 -15.27 12.09
CA PRO A 97 19.50 -15.95 13.38
C PRO A 97 18.45 -17.07 13.47
N ILE A 98 17.40 -17.01 12.65
CA ILE A 98 16.36 -18.05 12.58
C ILE A 98 16.94 -19.39 12.11
N TRP A 99 17.93 -19.35 11.21
CA TRP A 99 18.61 -20.53 10.68
C TRP A 99 20.07 -20.58 11.16
N ASN A 100 20.31 -20.23 12.43
CA ASN A 100 21.64 -20.31 13.06
C ASN A 100 22.76 -19.58 12.30
N ASN A 101 22.44 -18.50 11.59
CA ASN A 101 23.35 -17.74 10.73
C ASN A 101 24.01 -18.56 9.61
N GLN A 102 23.45 -19.72 9.27
CA GLN A 102 23.83 -20.46 8.08
C GLN A 102 23.26 -19.77 6.84
N GLU A 103 23.92 -20.01 5.71
CA GLU A 103 23.46 -19.51 4.42
C GLU A 103 22.32 -20.39 3.92
N VAL A 104 21.14 -19.80 3.79
CA VAL A 104 19.91 -20.48 3.39
C VAL A 104 19.32 -19.77 2.19
N THR A 105 18.92 -20.53 1.17
CA THR A 105 18.16 -20.02 0.03
C THR A 105 16.71 -19.80 0.43
N VAL A 106 16.21 -18.59 0.24
CA VAL A 106 14.84 -18.20 0.55
C VAL A 106 14.15 -17.60 -0.66
N TRP A 107 12.84 -17.73 -0.70
CA TRP A 107 11.96 -16.93 -1.54
C TRP A 107 11.71 -15.59 -0.87
N GLU A 108 12.09 -14.52 -1.56
CA GLU A 108 11.90 -13.16 -1.06
C GLU A 108 10.62 -12.56 -1.65
N PHE A 109 9.79 -12.02 -0.77
CA PHE A 109 8.56 -11.32 -1.11
C PHE A 109 8.63 -9.90 -0.59
N GLN A 110 8.24 -8.92 -1.41
CA GLN A 110 8.06 -7.55 -0.98
C GLN A 110 6.61 -7.37 -0.52
N LEU A 111 6.44 -6.99 0.74
CA LEU A 111 5.15 -6.58 1.28
C LEU A 111 4.97 -5.08 1.01
N ASN A 112 3.73 -4.65 0.76
CA ASN A 112 3.37 -3.23 0.68
C ASN A 112 3.88 -2.53 1.93
N GLN A 113 4.80 -1.59 1.75
CA GLN A 113 5.06 -0.59 2.75
C GLN A 113 3.89 0.39 2.71
N ILE A 114 3.25 0.64 3.84
CA ILE A 114 2.72 1.98 4.08
C ILE A 114 3.97 2.76 4.47
N ASP A 115 4.69 3.27 3.47
CA ASP A 115 5.81 4.15 3.76
C ASP A 115 5.18 5.44 4.28
N ARG A 116 5.10 5.58 5.61
CA ARG A 116 4.60 6.80 6.24
C ARG A 116 5.56 7.98 6.00
N LEU A 117 6.73 7.73 5.43
CA LEU A 117 7.80 8.71 5.20
C LEU A 117 7.88 9.19 3.75
N ASP A 118 7.27 8.51 2.78
CA ASP A 118 7.03 9.13 1.47
C ASP A 118 5.76 9.95 1.63
N GLU A 119 5.93 11.27 1.82
CA GLU A 119 4.83 12.21 1.61
C GLU A 119 4.21 11.87 0.26
N MET A 120 2.90 11.61 0.24
CA MET A 120 2.17 11.40 -1.02
C MET A 120 2.41 12.64 -1.87
N LYS A 121 3.29 12.53 -2.86
CA LYS A 121 3.55 13.62 -3.78
C LYS A 121 2.25 13.96 -4.48
N THR A 122 1.93 15.24 -4.50
CA THR A 122 0.80 15.74 -5.28
C THR A 122 0.99 15.28 -6.72
N THR A 123 -0.02 14.66 -7.33
CA THR A 123 0.08 14.23 -8.72
C THR A 123 -0.37 15.35 -9.67
N TYR A 124 -0.02 15.25 -10.95
CA TYR A 124 -0.55 16.16 -11.97
C TYR A 124 -2.09 16.16 -11.98
N ALA A 125 -2.72 15.00 -11.75
CA ALA A 125 -4.17 14.89 -11.72
C ALA A 125 -4.77 15.67 -10.54
N ASP A 126 -4.14 15.60 -9.37
CA ASP A 126 -4.57 16.35 -8.18
C ASP A 126 -4.41 17.85 -8.40
N ALA A 127 -3.26 18.29 -8.92
CA ALA A 127 -3.01 19.70 -9.24
C ALA A 127 -3.99 20.23 -10.30
N SER A 128 -4.18 19.48 -11.40
CA SER A 128 -5.12 19.83 -12.47
C SER A 128 -6.55 19.97 -11.96
N LEU A 129 -7.02 19.02 -11.13
CA LEU A 129 -8.36 19.06 -10.56
C LEU A 129 -8.55 20.27 -9.64
N ASN A 130 -7.55 20.59 -8.80
CA ASN A 130 -7.61 21.73 -7.89
C ASN A 130 -7.59 23.08 -8.63
N ILE A 131 -6.84 23.20 -9.74
CA ILE A 131 -6.90 24.37 -10.62
C ILE A 131 -8.29 24.51 -11.24
N ASP A 132 -8.82 23.44 -11.83
CA ASP A 132 -10.13 23.47 -12.49
C ASP A 132 -11.26 23.83 -11.51
N SER A 133 -11.21 23.26 -10.30
CA SER A 133 -12.15 23.59 -9.22
C SER A 133 -12.05 25.06 -8.79
N SER A 134 -10.83 25.58 -8.64
CA SER A 134 -10.58 26.98 -8.27
C SER A 134 -11.09 27.95 -9.33
N LEU A 135 -10.83 27.66 -10.62
CA LEU A 135 -11.35 28.44 -11.75
C LEU A 135 -12.87 28.40 -11.82
N GLY A 136 -13.49 27.24 -11.60
CA GLY A 136 -14.95 27.10 -11.53
C GLY A 136 -15.55 27.95 -10.42
N THR A 137 -14.95 27.88 -9.23
CA THR A 137 -15.36 28.64 -8.04
C THR A 137 -15.29 30.15 -8.27
N LEU A 138 -14.18 30.65 -8.82
CA LEU A 138 -14.02 32.06 -9.18
C LEU A 138 -15.03 32.53 -10.25
N ARG A 139 -15.33 31.69 -11.25
CA ARG A 139 -16.30 32.03 -12.30
C ARG A 139 -17.72 32.18 -11.73
N VAL A 140 -18.13 31.26 -10.85
CA VAL A 140 -19.44 31.34 -10.19
C VAL A 140 -19.51 32.60 -9.34
N TRP A 141 -18.48 32.83 -8.52
CA TRP A 141 -18.47 33.96 -7.61
C TRP A 141 -18.45 35.31 -8.34
N ARG A 142 -17.66 35.44 -9.42
CA ARG A 142 -17.67 36.62 -10.29
C ARG A 142 -19.07 36.88 -10.86
N LYS A 143 -19.73 35.86 -11.41
CA LYS A 143 -21.09 36.00 -11.97
C LYS A 143 -22.10 36.44 -10.91
N SER A 144 -21.98 35.93 -9.69
CA SER A 144 -22.85 36.34 -8.60
C SER A 144 -22.63 37.79 -8.17
N LEU A 145 -21.38 38.25 -8.12
CA LEU A 145 -21.07 39.67 -7.85
C LEU A 145 -21.56 40.58 -8.99
N GLU A 146 -21.37 40.18 -10.25
CA GLU A 146 -21.90 40.90 -11.42
C GLU A 146 -23.44 41.00 -11.36
N ALA A 147 -24.13 39.92 -10.98
CA ALA A 147 -25.59 39.90 -10.85
C ALA A 147 -26.13 40.71 -9.65
N SER A 148 -25.34 40.84 -8.57
CA SER A 148 -25.71 41.60 -7.35
C SER A 148 -25.85 43.11 -7.58
N THR A 149 -25.32 43.64 -8.69
CA THR A 149 -25.46 45.07 -9.03
C THR A 149 -26.90 45.49 -9.38
N GLY A 150 -27.83 44.53 -9.52
CA GLY A 150 -29.26 44.79 -9.75
C GLY A 150 -30.24 44.12 -8.77
N ASN A 151 -29.80 43.17 -7.93
CA ASN A 151 -30.68 42.38 -7.05
C ASN A 151 -30.17 42.43 -5.60
N LYS A 152 -30.93 43.09 -4.72
CA LYS A 152 -30.57 43.35 -3.30
C LYS A 152 -30.56 42.11 -2.39
N ASP A 153 -31.00 40.95 -2.89
CA ASP A 153 -31.19 39.75 -2.06
C ASP A 153 -29.95 38.85 -1.95
N VAL A 154 -28.88 39.12 -2.72
CA VAL A 154 -27.60 38.39 -2.61
C VAL A 154 -26.57 39.31 -1.96
N ILE A 155 -26.58 39.38 -0.63
CA ILE A 155 -25.57 40.08 0.16
C ILE A 155 -24.56 39.05 0.63
N TYR A 156 -23.38 39.00 -0.01
CA TYR A 156 -22.25 38.22 0.51
C TYR A 156 -21.76 38.87 1.80
N ASN A 157 -21.72 38.11 2.89
CA ASN A 157 -21.11 38.58 4.12
C ASN A 157 -19.58 38.45 4.03
N ASN A 158 -18.85 39.25 4.80
CA ASN A 158 -17.40 39.18 4.90
C ASN A 158 -16.91 37.76 5.23
N ASN A 159 -17.68 36.99 6.01
CA ASN A 159 -17.36 35.59 6.31
C ASN A 159 -17.39 34.68 5.07
N ASP A 160 -18.34 34.88 4.15
CA ASP A 160 -18.44 34.09 2.92
C ASP A 160 -17.23 34.34 2.01
N LEU A 161 -16.77 35.60 1.96
CA LEU A 161 -15.55 35.99 1.27
C LEU A 161 -14.32 35.33 1.92
N ILE A 162 -14.23 35.36 3.25
CA ILE A 162 -13.11 34.76 3.98
C ILE A 162 -13.03 33.25 3.71
N TYR A 163 -14.15 32.53 3.79
CA TYR A 163 -14.16 31.09 3.51
C TYR A 163 -13.81 30.76 2.06
N LEU A 164 -14.26 31.58 1.11
CA LEU A 164 -13.90 31.42 -0.29
C LEU A 164 -12.39 31.59 -0.51
N LEU A 165 -11.80 32.62 0.10
CA LEU A 165 -10.36 32.87 0.00
C LEU A 165 -9.54 31.76 0.64
N GLN A 166 -9.98 31.24 1.79
CA GLN A 166 -9.33 30.10 2.46
C GLN A 166 -9.38 28.83 1.60
N ASP A 167 -10.53 28.52 0.99
CA ASP A 167 -10.67 27.37 0.09
C ASP A 167 -9.75 27.49 -1.14
N LEU A 168 -9.70 28.68 -1.75
CA LEU A 168 -8.80 28.94 -2.88
C LEU A 168 -7.33 28.84 -2.48
N GLU A 169 -6.96 29.37 -1.30
CA GLU A 169 -5.60 29.31 -0.78
C GLU A 169 -5.15 27.84 -0.57
N GLN A 170 -6.00 27.01 0.04
CA GLN A 170 -5.70 25.59 0.24
C GLN A 170 -5.54 24.84 -1.09
N LYS A 171 -6.43 25.08 -2.06
CA LYS A 171 -6.35 24.43 -3.38
C LYS A 171 -5.10 24.87 -4.16
N LEU A 172 -4.74 26.14 -4.09
CA LEU A 172 -3.54 26.66 -4.73
C LEU A 172 -2.26 26.17 -4.05
N ALA A 173 -2.25 25.97 -2.73
CA ALA A 173 -1.12 25.38 -2.02
C ALA A 173 -0.81 23.94 -2.52
N VAL A 174 -1.85 23.13 -2.77
CA VAL A 174 -1.67 21.78 -3.36
C VAL A 174 -1.04 21.87 -4.75
N VAL A 175 -1.49 22.82 -5.56
CA VAL A 175 -0.92 23.06 -6.91
C VAL A 175 0.53 23.52 -6.82
N GLN A 176 0.84 24.42 -5.90
CA GLN A 176 2.19 24.90 -5.66
C GLN A 176 3.11 23.75 -5.25
N GLN A 177 2.65 22.86 -4.39
CA GLN A 177 3.40 21.67 -3.99
C GLN A 177 3.74 20.78 -5.19
N TYR A 178 2.80 20.58 -6.13
CA TYR A 178 3.11 19.87 -7.38
C TYR A 178 4.18 20.57 -8.23
N VAL A 179 4.12 21.90 -8.35
CA VAL A 179 5.12 22.66 -9.13
C VAL A 179 6.50 22.54 -8.48
N GLU A 180 6.59 22.75 -7.17
CA GLU A 180 7.85 22.62 -6.41
C GLU A 180 8.41 21.19 -6.44
N ASP A 181 7.55 20.17 -6.46
CA ASP A 181 7.96 18.76 -6.57
C ASP A 181 8.41 18.35 -7.98
N THR A 182 8.10 19.15 -9.02
CA THR A 182 8.39 18.85 -10.43
C THR A 182 9.46 19.74 -11.07
N GLU A 183 9.94 20.78 -10.38
CA GLU A 183 11.16 21.55 -10.71
C GLU A 183 12.44 20.82 -10.26
#